data_AF-W6QBW5-F1
#
_entry.id   AF-W6QBW5-F1
#
_cell.length_a   1.000
_cell.length_b   1.000
_cell.length_c   1.000
_cell.angle_alpha   90.00
_cell.angle_beta   90.00
_cell.angle_gamma   90.00
#
_symmetry.space_group_name_H-M   'P 1'
#
loop_
_entity.id
_entity.type
_entity.pdbx_description
1 polymer ?
#
loop_
_entity_poly.entity_id
_entity_poly.type
_entity_poly.pdbx_seq_one_letter_code
_entity_poly.pdbx_strand_id
1 'polypeptide(L)'
;MKLASSGGRPTLQDEHDAVEFYIAIRDEYDANVAAIVQVKPELPRKADGTLHLTNMRKVSKELGGQVPCEPCKDANDRQGCCREANADRCDNFELFVTSAVEEDEEQDNEEGDEMEEGEEMEE
;
A
#
# COMPACT_ATOMS: atom_id res chain seq x y z
N MET A 1 42.57 -23.12 -9.05
CA MET A 1 41.65 -22.47 -10.01
C MET A 1 41.35 -21.08 -9.47
N LYS A 2 41.78 -20.01 -10.15
CA LYS A 2 41.52 -18.62 -9.75
C LYS A 2 40.29 -18.14 -10.52
N LEU A 3 39.16 -18.00 -9.84
CA LEU A 3 38.01 -17.24 -10.35
C LEU A 3 38.40 -15.77 -10.30
N ALA A 4 38.77 -15.21 -11.44
CA ALA A 4 38.98 -13.77 -11.57
C ALA A 4 37.60 -13.11 -11.51
N SER A 5 37.21 -12.60 -10.33
CA SER A 5 36.10 -11.66 -10.23
C SER A 5 36.64 -10.30 -10.63
N SER A 6 36.40 -9.91 -11.87
CA SER A 6 36.84 -8.65 -12.44
C SER A 6 35.84 -7.55 -12.12
N GLY A 7 36.25 -6.57 -11.31
CA GLY A 7 35.59 -5.26 -11.29
C GLY A 7 35.76 -4.59 -12.65
N GLY A 8 34.79 -4.78 -13.53
CA GLY A 8 34.67 -4.16 -14.85
C GLY A 8 33.39 -3.36 -14.96
N ARG A 9 33.28 -2.50 -15.99
CA ARG A 9 32.04 -1.79 -16.30
C ARG A 9 30.96 -2.84 -16.65
N PRO A 10 29.74 -2.74 -16.07
CA PRO A 10 28.65 -3.65 -16.40
C PRO A 10 28.41 -3.71 -17.91
N THR A 11 28.09 -4.90 -18.41
CA THR A 11 27.64 -5.06 -19.78
C THR A 11 26.17 -4.67 -19.90
N LEU A 12 25.68 -4.45 -21.12
CA LEU A 12 24.25 -4.20 -21.36
C LEU A 12 23.36 -5.33 -20.86
N GLN A 13 23.83 -6.58 -20.93
CA GLN A 13 23.09 -7.72 -20.40
C GLN A 13 23.01 -7.66 -18.86
N ASP A 14 24.12 -7.34 -18.20
CA ASP A 14 24.12 -7.19 -16.73
C ASP A 14 23.17 -6.07 -16.28
N GLU A 15 23.08 -4.99 -17.06
CA GLU A 15 22.13 -3.90 -16.81
C GLU A 15 20.68 -4.34 -16.99
N HIS A 16 20.37 -5.09 -18.06
CA HIS A 16 19.03 -5.64 -18.29
C HIS A 16 18.60 -6.60 -17.18
N ASP A 17 19.47 -7.56 -16.82
CA ASP A 17 19.20 -8.54 -15.77
C ASP A 17 18.99 -7.85 -14.41
N ALA A 18 19.75 -6.78 -14.14
CA ALA A 18 19.56 -5.97 -12.94
C ALA A 18 18.20 -5.24 -12.95
N VAL A 19 17.79 -4.68 -14.10
CA VAL A 19 16.49 -4.01 -14.23
C VAL A 19 15.35 -4.99 -13.98
N GLU A 20 15.37 -6.16 -14.61
CA GLU A 20 14.35 -7.20 -14.39
C GLU A 20 14.28 -7.65 -12.93
N PHE A 21 15.44 -7.82 -12.29
CA PHE A 21 15.52 -8.17 -10.88
C PHE A 21 14.86 -7.11 -9.98
N TYR A 22 15.15 -5.83 -10.20
CA TYR A 22 14.56 -4.76 -9.39
C TYR A 22 13.06 -4.59 -9.67
N ILE A 23 12.60 -4.80 -10.91
CA ILE A 23 11.18 -4.82 -11.25
C ILE A 23 10.48 -5.94 -10.47
N ALA A 24 11.02 -7.16 -10.48
CA ALA A 24 10.43 -8.29 -9.77
C ALA A 24 10.30 -8.03 -8.25
N ILE A 25 11.31 -7.42 -7.63
CA ILE A 25 11.26 -7.05 -6.20
C ILE A 25 10.17 -6.00 -5.96
N ARG A 26 10.07 -4.99 -6.81
CA ARG A 26 9.04 -3.95 -6.70
C ARG A 26 7.66 -4.57 -6.82
N ASP A 27 7.44 -5.39 -7.84
CA ASP A 27 6.14 -5.99 -8.11
C ASP A 27 5.72 -6.96 -6.99
N GLU A 28 6.66 -7.72 -6.42
CA GLU A 28 6.42 -8.54 -5.23
C GLU A 28 6.07 -7.68 -3.99
N TYR A 29 6.77 -6.56 -3.80
CA TYR A 29 6.46 -5.62 -2.72
C TYR A 29 5.06 -5.01 -2.89
N ASP A 30 4.71 -4.57 -4.10
CA ASP A 30 3.42 -3.98 -4.42
C ASP A 30 2.28 -5.00 -4.23
N ALA A 31 2.48 -6.25 -4.66
CA ALA A 31 1.53 -7.34 -4.42
C ALA A 31 1.33 -7.62 -2.92
N ASN A 32 2.41 -7.59 -2.13
CA ASN A 32 2.35 -7.76 -0.68
C ASN A 32 1.65 -6.58 0.00
N VAL A 33 1.90 -5.34 -0.43
CA VAL A 33 1.20 -4.15 0.08
C VAL A 33 -0.29 -4.22 -0.25
N ALA A 34 -0.65 -4.57 -1.48
CA ALA A 34 -2.04 -4.76 -1.89
C ALA A 34 -2.73 -5.84 -1.04
N ALA A 35 -2.06 -6.97 -0.78
CA ALA A 35 -2.57 -8.01 0.10
C ALA A 35 -2.76 -7.50 1.55
N ILE A 36 -1.85 -6.68 2.09
CA ILE A 36 -1.98 -6.10 3.44
C ILE A 36 -3.14 -5.09 3.50
N VAL A 37 -3.35 -4.28 2.45
CA VAL A 37 -4.49 -3.37 2.35
C VAL A 37 -5.81 -4.18 2.37
N GLN A 38 -5.85 -5.33 1.69
CA GLN A 38 -6.99 -6.25 1.75
C GLN A 38 -7.19 -6.92 3.13
N VAL A 39 -6.18 -6.96 4.00
CA VAL A 39 -6.28 -7.55 5.35
C VAL A 39 -6.84 -6.57 6.38
N LYS A 40 -6.83 -5.26 6.11
CA LYS A 40 -7.40 -4.29 7.06
C LYS A 40 -8.91 -4.52 7.20
N PRO A 41 -9.45 -4.65 8.42
CA PRO A 41 -10.88 -4.86 8.61
C PRO A 41 -11.67 -3.58 8.32
N GLU A 42 -12.94 -3.75 7.97
CA GLU A 42 -13.87 -2.62 7.86
C GLU A 42 -14.09 -1.91 9.19
N LEU A 43 -14.34 -0.61 9.13
CA LEU A 43 -14.73 0.18 10.30
C LEU A 43 -15.99 -0.42 10.95
N PRO A 44 -15.92 -0.82 12.24
CA PRO A 44 -17.06 -1.43 12.89
C PRO A 44 -18.17 -0.39 13.11
N ARG A 45 -19.26 -0.53 12.37
CA ARG A 45 -20.47 0.29 12.47
C ARG A 45 -21.60 -0.45 13.19
N LYS A 46 -22.51 0.29 13.78
CA LYS A 46 -23.77 -0.22 14.33
C LYS A 46 -24.84 -0.27 13.24
N ALA A 47 -26.01 -0.82 13.58
CA ALA A 47 -27.17 -0.85 12.69
C ALA A 47 -27.70 0.53 12.27
N ASP A 48 -27.40 1.58 13.04
CA ASP A 48 -27.75 2.98 12.72
C ASP A 48 -26.70 3.68 11.83
N GLY A 49 -25.65 2.96 11.40
CA GLY A 49 -24.54 3.50 10.60
C GLY A 49 -23.46 4.22 11.42
N THR A 50 -23.70 4.48 12.70
CA THR A 50 -22.72 5.16 13.58
C THR A 50 -21.60 4.20 13.99
N LEU A 51 -20.42 4.76 14.30
CA LEU A 51 -19.29 3.96 14.74
C LEU A 51 -19.56 3.21 16.04
N HIS A 52 -19.26 1.91 16.05
CA HIS A 52 -19.32 1.06 17.21
C HIS A 52 -18.03 1.22 18.05
N LEU A 53 -17.93 2.33 18.79
CA LEU A 53 -16.74 2.73 19.56
C LEU A 53 -16.07 1.61 20.38
N THR A 54 -16.85 0.77 21.06
CA THR A 54 -16.29 -0.34 21.87
C THR A 54 -15.57 -1.37 21.00
N ASN A 55 -16.13 -1.69 19.83
CA ASN A 55 -15.55 -2.67 18.90
C ASN A 55 -14.36 -2.04 18.18
N MET A 56 -14.48 -0.78 17.75
CA MET A 56 -13.38 -0.01 17.18
C MET A 56 -12.15 -0.07 18.09
N ARG A 57 -12.31 0.34 19.36
CA ARG A 57 -11.20 0.36 20.33
C ARG A 57 -10.64 -1.02 20.66
N LYS A 58 -11.45 -2.07 20.55
CA LYS A 58 -11.00 -3.46 20.75
C LYS A 58 -10.15 -3.91 19.57
N VAL A 59 -10.67 -3.77 18.35
CA VAL A 59 -9.99 -4.19 17.11
C VAL A 59 -8.72 -3.36 16.89
N SER A 60 -8.74 -2.05 17.17
CA SER A 60 -7.52 -1.22 17.09
C SER A 60 -6.38 -1.79 17.94
N LYS A 61 -6.68 -2.30 19.14
CA LYS A 61 -5.65 -2.93 20.00
C LYS A 61 -5.18 -4.28 19.47
N GLU A 62 -6.07 -5.05 18.86
CA GLU A 62 -5.74 -6.35 18.24
C GLU A 62 -4.83 -6.17 17.01
N LEU A 63 -5.01 -5.07 16.26
CA LEU A 63 -4.16 -4.68 15.13
C LEU A 63 -2.86 -3.96 15.55
N GLY A 64 -2.54 -3.91 16.85
CA GLY A 64 -1.31 -3.29 17.37
C GLY A 64 -1.39 -1.78 17.64
N GLY A 65 -2.55 -1.16 17.44
CA GLY A 65 -2.82 0.23 17.79
C GLY A 65 -2.93 0.48 19.30
N GLN A 66 -2.81 1.74 19.70
CA GLN A 66 -2.95 2.17 21.09
C GLN A 66 -4.23 2.99 21.29
N VAL A 67 -4.97 2.70 22.36
CA VAL A 67 -6.15 3.51 22.76
C VAL A 67 -5.93 4.02 24.19
N PRO A 68 -5.80 5.35 24.41
CA PRO A 68 -5.84 6.40 23.40
C PRO A 68 -4.59 6.41 22.53
N CYS A 69 -4.70 6.78 21.24
CA CYS A 69 -3.54 6.99 20.38
C CYS A 69 -2.78 8.24 20.81
N GLU A 70 -1.55 8.40 20.33
CA GLU A 70 -0.65 9.48 20.73
C GLU A 70 -1.24 10.88 20.46
N PRO A 71 -1.80 11.18 19.27
CA PRO A 71 -2.41 12.48 19.03
C PRO A 71 -3.62 12.78 19.93
N CYS A 72 -4.42 11.77 20.25
CA CYS A 72 -5.54 11.94 21.18
C CYS A 72 -5.07 12.14 22.63
N LYS A 73 -3.91 11.60 23.01
CA LYS A 73 -3.29 11.89 24.30
C LYS A 73 -2.76 13.32 24.36
N ASP A 74 -2.10 13.77 23.30
CA ASP A 74 -1.49 15.10 23.23
C ASP A 74 -2.55 16.21 23.23
N ALA A 75 -3.69 15.97 22.57
CA ALA A 75 -4.86 16.84 22.63
C ALA A 75 -5.61 16.80 23.97
N ASN A 76 -5.14 16.01 24.94
CA ASN A 76 -5.79 15.74 26.22
C ASN A 76 -7.26 15.22 26.09
N ASP A 77 -7.60 14.59 24.96
CA ASP A 77 -8.93 14.03 24.67
C ASP A 77 -8.90 12.50 24.66
N ARG A 78 -8.50 11.93 25.79
CA ARG A 78 -8.36 10.48 25.95
C ARG A 78 -9.71 9.74 25.81
N GLN A 79 -10.81 10.41 26.17
CA GLN A 79 -12.16 9.85 26.12
C GLN A 79 -12.81 9.98 24.74
N GLY A 80 -12.39 10.96 23.95
CA GLY A 80 -12.80 11.17 22.56
C GLY A 80 -12.03 10.35 21.54
N CYS A 81 -10.96 9.65 21.94
CA CYS A 81 -10.22 8.77 21.02
C CYS A 81 -11.13 7.72 20.35
N CYS A 82 -10.96 7.52 19.04
CA CYS A 82 -11.79 6.70 18.15
C CYS A 82 -13.23 7.21 17.93
N ARG A 83 -13.55 8.47 18.28
CA ARG A 83 -14.82 9.09 17.89
C ARG A 83 -14.73 9.68 16.50
N GLU A 84 -15.85 9.68 15.79
CA GLU A 84 -15.99 10.25 14.45
C GLU A 84 -15.61 11.73 14.40
N ALA A 85 -15.94 12.48 15.47
CA ALA A 85 -15.55 13.89 15.63
C ALA A 85 -14.02 14.13 15.73
N ASN A 86 -13.24 13.07 15.91
CA ASN A 86 -11.79 13.09 16.02
C ASN A 86 -11.14 12.21 14.95
N ALA A 87 -11.86 11.85 13.88
CA ALA A 87 -11.35 10.97 12.82
C ALA A 87 -10.13 11.57 12.10
N ASP A 88 -10.10 12.89 11.96
CA ASP A 88 -9.02 13.69 11.38
C ASP A 88 -7.71 13.65 12.18
N ARG A 89 -7.78 13.42 13.49
CA ARG A 89 -6.60 13.38 14.38
C ARG A 89 -6.23 11.99 14.88
N CYS A 90 -7.10 10.99 14.71
CA CYS A 90 -6.98 9.72 15.42
C CYS A 90 -6.37 8.65 14.52
N ASP A 91 -5.10 8.34 14.72
CA ASP A 91 -4.35 7.34 13.93
C ASP A 91 -4.99 5.96 13.89
N ASN A 92 -5.78 5.60 14.91
CA ASN A 92 -6.46 4.31 14.93
C ASN A 92 -7.45 4.12 13.77
N PHE A 93 -7.87 5.18 13.08
CA PHE A 93 -8.72 5.06 11.89
C PHE A 93 -7.96 4.48 10.68
N GLU A 94 -6.65 4.69 10.58
CA GLU A 94 -5.81 4.16 9.50
C GLU A 94 -5.62 2.64 9.54
N LEU A 95 -5.95 2.02 10.68
CA LEU A 95 -5.94 0.57 10.88
C LEU A 95 -7.11 -0.13 10.19
N PHE A 96 -8.09 0.62 9.70
CA PHE A 96 -9.31 0.09 9.10
C PHE A 96 -9.41 0.56 7.65
N VAL A 97 -10.09 -0.23 6.82
CA VAL A 97 -10.53 0.25 5.52
C VAL A 97 -11.70 1.20 5.77
N THR A 98 -11.52 2.46 5.41
CA THR A 98 -12.63 3.41 5.31
C THR A 98 -13.38 3.05 4.04
N SER A 99 -14.49 2.32 4.16
CA SER A 99 -15.44 2.14 3.05
C SER A 99 -16.17 3.46 2.76
N ALA A 100 -15.41 4.47 2.35
CA ALA A 100 -15.91 5.57 1.55
C ALA A 100 -15.70 5.12 0.10
N VAL A 101 -16.62 4.28 -0.36
CA VAL A 101 -16.98 4.03 -1.76
C VAL A 101 -16.02 4.68 -2.77
N GLU A 102 -14.92 4.01 -3.10
CA GLU A 102 -14.35 4.12 -4.44
C GLU A 102 -15.14 3.09 -5.23
N GLU A 103 -16.15 3.58 -5.94
CA GLU A 103 -16.76 2.85 -7.03
C GLU A 103 -15.62 2.47 -7.98
N ASP A 104 -15.49 1.17 -8.23
CA ASP A 104 -14.82 0.53 -9.36
C ASP A 104 -14.76 1.48 -10.59
N GLU A 105 -13.66 2.24 -10.75
CA GLU A 105 -13.34 2.81 -12.06
C GLU A 105 -12.68 1.69 -12.86
N GLU A 106 -13.51 1.18 -13.78
CA GLU A 106 -13.28 0.09 -14.71
C GLU A 106 -11.84 0.04 -15.27
N GLN A 107 -11.33 -1.18 -15.34
CA GLN A 107 -10.18 -1.56 -16.18
C GLN A 107 -10.36 -1.03 -17.60
N ASP A 108 -9.47 -0.14 -18.05
CA ASP A 108 -9.21 0.02 -19.47
C ASP A 108 -7.86 -0.62 -19.80
N ASN A 109 -7.98 -1.77 -20.46
CA ASN A 109 -6.91 -2.64 -20.88
C ASN A 109 -6.67 -2.36 -22.36
N GLU A 110 -5.90 -1.32 -22.70
CA GLU A 110 -5.41 -1.13 -24.07
C GLU A 110 -4.06 -1.84 -24.24
N GLU A 111 -4.15 -3.12 -24.62
CA GLU A 111 -3.13 -3.79 -25.43
C GLU A 111 -3.00 -3.05 -26.77
N GLY A 112 -1.81 -2.50 -27.03
CA GLY A 112 -1.42 -1.92 -28.31
C GLY A 112 -0.05 -2.47 -28.73
N ASP A 113 -0.04 -3.72 -29.15
CA ASP A 113 1.05 -4.34 -29.90
C ASP A 113 1.04 -3.78 -31.33
N GLU A 114 2.01 -2.93 -31.68
CA GLU A 114 2.38 -2.71 -33.09
C GLU A 114 3.90 -2.63 -33.20
N MET A 115 4.47 -3.75 -33.64
CA MET A 115 5.80 -3.86 -34.23
C MET A 115 5.79 -3.17 -35.60
N GLU A 116 6.73 -2.29 -35.89
CA GLU A 116 7.12 -2.04 -37.28
C GLU A 116 8.65 -1.88 -37.39
N GLU A 117 9.23 -2.82 -38.14
CA GLU A 117 10.60 -2.84 -38.63
C GLU A 117 10.85 -1.68 -39.61
N GLY A 118 12.09 -1.18 -39.69
CA GLY A 118 12.44 -0.22 -40.74
C GLY A 118 13.87 0.27 -40.65
N GLU A 119 14.81 -0.53 -41.16
CA GLU A 119 16.14 -0.11 -41.55
C GLU A 119 16.05 1.01 -42.60
N GLU A 120 16.76 2.12 -42.43
CA GLU A 120 17.33 2.88 -43.57
C GLU A 120 18.74 3.37 -43.22
N MET A 121 19.69 2.54 -43.64
CA MET A 121 21.02 2.90 -44.13
C MET A 121 20.85 3.77 -45.39
N GLU A 122 21.66 4.83 -45.51
CA GLU A 122 22.18 5.48 -46.75
C GLU A 122 22.58 6.93 -46.38
N GLU A 123 23.70 7.52 -46.78
CA GLU A 123 24.96 7.12 -47.42
C GLU A 123 25.94 8.29 -47.19
#